data_AF-A0A564NM71-F1
#
_entry.id   AF-A0A564NM71-F1
#
_cell.length_a   1.000
_cell.length_b   1.000
_cell.length_c   1.000
_cell.angle_alpha   90.00
_cell.angle_beta   90.00
_cell.angle_gamma   90.00
#
_symmetry.space_group_name_H-M   'P 1'
#
loop_
_entity.id
_entity.type
_entity.pdbx_description
1 polymer ?
#
loop_
_entity_poly.entity_id
_entity_poly.type
_entity_poly.pdbx_seq_one_letter_code
_entity_poly.pdbx_strand_id
1 'polypeptide(L)' 'MSKISWLVLITWWLPACVGAAEKVSSEKVQSEIRYVGYECDRVDDIKPSSSGEEVAVTCDKVYKFLIRYERGGATVEVIS' A
#
# COMPACT_ATOMS: atom_id res chain seq x y z
N MET A 1 -8.37 45.70 -37.74
CA MET A 1 -7.57 45.15 -36.62
C MET A 1 -8.51 44.40 -35.70
N SER A 2 -8.58 43.06 -35.81
CA SER A 2 -9.30 42.20 -34.86
C SER A 2 -8.38 41.05 -34.50
N LYS A 3 -7.74 41.16 -33.33
CA LYS A 3 -6.92 40.11 -32.74
C LYS A 3 -7.84 39.28 -31.85
N ILE A 4 -8.32 38.15 -32.36
CA ILE A 4 -9.05 37.18 -31.54
C ILE A 4 -8.00 36.48 -30.69
N SER A 5 -7.84 36.99 -29.47
CA SER A 5 -6.97 36.45 -28.44
C SER A 5 -7.62 35.20 -27.87
N TRP A 6 -7.02 34.06 -28.19
CA TRP A 6 -7.36 32.74 -27.67
C TRP A 6 -7.11 32.71 -26.16
N LEU A 7 -8.17 32.84 -25.36
CA LEU A 7 -8.13 32.56 -23.92
C LEU A 7 -8.92 31.27 -23.69
N VAL A 8 -8.23 30.15 -23.86
CA VAL A 8 -8.66 28.85 -23.35
C VAL A 8 -8.69 28.99 -21.83
N LEU A 9 -9.90 29.08 -21.28
CA LEU A 9 -10.16 29.02 -19.86
C LEU A 9 -9.65 27.67 -19.37
N ILE A 10 -8.52 27.73 -18.64
CA ILE A 10 -7.95 26.62 -17.90
C ILE A 10 -9.02 26.14 -16.92
N THR A 11 -9.66 25.02 -17.26
CA THR A 11 -10.55 24.32 -16.34
C THR A 11 -9.70 23.80 -15.20
N TRP A 12 -9.87 24.46 -14.05
CA TRP A 12 -9.29 24.11 -12.77
C TRP A 12 -9.91 22.78 -12.33
N TRP A 13 -9.32 21.67 -12.78
CA TRP A 13 -9.58 20.38 -12.17
C TRP A 13 -8.95 20.42 -10.79
N LEU A 14 -9.79 20.59 -9.76
CA LEU A 14 -9.39 20.28 -8.39
C LEU A 14 -8.96 18.81 -8.37
N PRO A 15 -7.72 18.47 -7.97
CA PRO A 15 -7.43 17.12 -7.53
C PRO A 15 -8.27 16.92 -6.27
N ALA A 16 -9.31 16.09 -6.36
CA ALA A 16 -9.95 15.58 -5.18
C ALA A 16 -8.84 14.93 -4.33
N CYS A 17 -8.58 15.46 -3.14
CA CYS A 17 -7.83 14.73 -2.12
C CYS A 17 -8.66 13.50 -1.78
N VAL A 18 -8.43 12.43 -2.53
CA VAL A 18 -8.88 11.09 -2.17
C VAL A 18 -8.13 10.79 -0.89
N GLY A 19 -8.84 10.87 0.24
CA GLY A 19 -8.39 10.28 1.48
C GLY A 19 -8.17 8.81 1.23
N ALA A 20 -6.93 8.44 0.89
CA ALA A 20 -6.49 7.08 0.80
C ALA A 20 -6.46 6.55 2.24
N ALA A 21 -7.60 6.02 2.70
CA ALA A 21 -7.53 4.90 3.63
C ALA A 21 -6.73 3.84 2.87
N GLU A 22 -5.43 3.79 3.14
CA GLU A 22 -4.44 2.97 2.47
C GLU A 22 -4.79 1.51 2.77
N LYS A 23 -5.65 0.95 1.93
CA LYS A 23 -6.03 -0.45 1.98
C LYS A 23 -4.74 -1.20 1.67
N VAL A 24 -4.12 -1.77 2.70
CA VAL A 24 -2.90 -2.56 2.57
C VAL A 24 -3.18 -3.63 1.52
N SER A 25 -2.61 -3.45 0.32
CA SER A 25 -2.87 -4.35 -0.80
C SER A 25 -2.02 -5.60 -0.66
N SER A 26 -2.57 -6.75 -1.05
CA SER A 26 -1.85 -8.02 -1.03
C SER A 26 -0.55 -7.97 -1.82
N GLU A 27 -0.52 -7.23 -2.92
CA GLU A 27 0.66 -7.05 -3.76
C GLU A 27 1.78 -6.30 -3.02
N LYS A 28 1.43 -5.24 -2.27
CA LYS A 28 2.40 -4.45 -1.48
C LYS A 28 3.03 -5.32 -0.39
N VAL A 29 2.18 -6.03 0.35
CA VAL A 29 2.59 -6.94 1.42
C VAL A 29 3.49 -8.06 0.89
N GLN A 30 3.09 -8.67 -0.23
CA GLN A 30 3.88 -9.72 -0.86
C GLN A 30 5.27 -9.22 -1.26
N SER A 31 5.35 -8.02 -1.84
CA SER A 31 6.61 -7.39 -2.22
C SER A 31 7.51 -7.13 -1.01
N GLU A 32 6.95 -6.62 0.11
CA GLU A 32 7.70 -6.37 1.35
C GLU A 32 8.28 -7.66 1.94
N ILE A 33 7.49 -8.74 1.99
CA ILE A 33 7.93 -10.05 2.50
C ILE A 33 9.04 -10.62 1.61
N ARG A 34 8.92 -10.49 0.29
CA ARG A 34 9.95 -10.94 -0.65
C ARG A 34 11.22 -10.08 -0.60
N TYR A 35 11.08 -8.77 -0.38
CA TYR A 35 12.20 -7.84 -0.31
C TYR A 35 13.14 -8.17 0.85
N VAL A 36 12.60 -8.61 1.99
CA VAL A 36 13.40 -9.05 3.15
C VAL A 36 13.96 -10.47 3.00
N GLY A 37 13.63 -11.17 1.91
CA GLY A 37 14.20 -12.48 1.57
C GLY A 37 13.33 -13.69 1.93
N TYR A 38 12.07 -13.50 2.33
CA TYR A 38 11.15 -14.62 2.56
C TYR A 38 10.41 -15.02 1.28
N GLU A 39 10.09 -16.31 1.15
CA GLU A 39 9.23 -16.81 0.09
C GLU A 39 7.76 -16.56 0.44
N CYS A 40 7.04 -15.92 -0.47
CA CYS A 40 5.59 -15.71 -0.41
C CYS A 40 5.07 -15.59 -1.84
N ASP A 41 4.57 -16.71 -2.39
CA ASP A 41 4.08 -16.76 -3.76
C ASP A 41 2.63 -16.29 -3.87
N ARG A 42 1.81 -16.63 -2.87
CA ARG A 42 0.44 -16.14 -2.75
C ARG A 42 0.15 -15.68 -1.33
N VAL A 43 -0.39 -14.47 -1.20
CA VAL A 43 -0.98 -14.00 0.05
C VAL A 43 -2.40 -14.55 0.16
N ASP A 44 -2.65 -15.37 1.17
CA ASP A 44 -3.94 -15.98 1.43
C ASP A 44 -4.81 -15.15 2.38
N ASP A 45 -4.19 -14.44 3.34
CA ASP A 45 -4.92 -13.67 4.35
C ASP A 45 -4.10 -12.46 4.83
N ILE A 46 -4.79 -11.34 5.07
CA ILE A 46 -4.21 -10.11 5.61
C ILE A 46 -5.10 -9.61 6.73
N LYS A 47 -4.54 -9.52 7.93
CA LYS A 47 -5.20 -9.09 9.15
C LYS A 47 -4.49 -7.87 9.72
N PRO A 48 -4.92 -6.66 9.35
CA PRO A 48 -4.41 -5.46 9.99
C PRO A 48 -4.82 -5.42 11.47
N SER A 49 -3.89 -5.01 12.32
CA SER A 49 -4.15 -4.74 13.73
C SER A 49 -5.08 -3.54 13.89
N SER A 50 -5.79 -3.47 15.02
CA SER A 50 -6.68 -2.34 15.33
C SER A 50 -5.93 -1.01 15.45
N SER A 51 -4.62 -1.03 15.73
CA SER A 51 -3.78 0.17 15.74
C SER A 51 -3.38 0.64 14.33
N GLY A 52 -3.45 -0.24 13.32
CA GLY A 52 -2.96 0.02 11.97
C GLY A 52 -1.42 0.00 11.83
N GLU A 53 -0.69 -0.20 12.92
CA GLU A 53 0.78 -0.22 12.93
C GLU A 53 1.36 -1.59 12.58
N GLU A 54 0.54 -2.64 12.69
CA GLU A 54 0.95 -4.01 12.45
C GLU A 54 -0.03 -4.72 11.53
N VAL A 55 0.47 -5.64 10.71
CA VAL A 55 -0.33 -6.47 9.82
C VAL A 55 0.15 -7.92 9.92
N ALA A 56 -0.75 -8.81 10.30
CA ALA A 56 -0.51 -10.25 10.23
C ALA A 56 -0.86 -10.75 8.82
N VAL A 57 0.05 -11.49 8.21
CA VAL A 57 -0.06 -11.98 6.84
C VAL A 57 0.09 -13.48 6.84
N THR A 58 -0.77 -14.18 6.11
CA THR A 58 -0.59 -15.61 5.82
C THR A 58 -0.21 -15.78 4.36
N CYS A 59 0.95 -16.37 4.10
CA CYS A 59 1.42 -16.72 2.77
C CYS A 59 1.37 -18.23 2.56
N ASP A 60 0.98 -18.63 1.36
CA ASP A 60 0.97 -20.01 0.88
C ASP A 60 0.23 -20.98 1.81
N LYS A 61 -0.73 -20.46 2.57
CA LYS A 61 -1.54 -21.10 3.64
C LYS A 61 -0.79 -21.57 4.88
N VAL A 62 0.54 -21.59 4.86
CA VAL A 62 1.35 -22.20 5.93
C VAL A 62 2.15 -21.15 6.68
N TYR A 63 2.79 -20.23 5.96
CA TYR A 63 3.70 -19.25 6.55
C TYR A 63 2.95 -18.05 7.09
N LYS A 64 3.28 -17.64 8.32
CA LYS A 64 2.68 -16.47 8.95
C LYS A 64 3.75 -15.44 9.26
N PHE A 65 3.53 -14.22 8.80
CA PHE A 65 4.40 -13.08 9.00
C PHE A 65 3.70 -11.98 9.77
N LEU A 66 4.43 -11.27 10.62
CA LEU A 66 4.00 -10.01 11.22
C LEU A 66 4.79 -8.89 10.56
N ILE A 67 4.11 -7.98 9.90
CA ILE A 67 4.69 -6.77 9.34
C ILE A 67 4.42 -5.63 10.31
N ARG A 68 5.46 -4.91 10.71
CA ARG A 68 5.38 -3.72 11.56
C ARG A 68 5.80 -2.50 10.76
N TYR A 69 4.91 -1.54 10.62
CA TYR A 69 5.17 -0.29 9.91
C TYR A 69 5.70 0.76 10.87
N GLU A 70 6.99 1.09 10.75
CA GLU A 70 7.65 2.12 11.52
C GLU A 70 7.91 3.38 10.67
N ARG A 71 8.35 4.48 11.30
CA ARG A 71 8.63 5.74 10.60
C ARG A 71 9.84 5.59 9.66
N GLY A 72 9.57 5.19 8.42
CA GLY A 72 10.55 5.09 7.34
C GLY A 72 10.87 3.67 6.87
N GLY A 73 10.17 2.64 7.37
CA GLY A 73 10.41 1.27 6.96
C GLY A 73 9.35 0.29 7.47
N ALA A 74 9.48 -0.96 7.02
CA ALA A 74 8.66 -2.07 7.48
C ALA A 74 9.58 -3.18 7.99
N THR A 75 9.30 -3.70 9.18
CA THR A 75 9.99 -4.86 9.75
C THR A 75 9.10 -6.08 9.55
N VAL A 76 9.67 -7.17 9.05
CA VAL A 76 8.95 -8.42 8.82
C VAL A 76 9.49 -9.49 9.76
N GLU A 77 8.62 -10.04 10.60
CA GLU A 77 8.93 -11.11 11.55
C GLU A 77 8.20 -12.40 11.15
N VAL A 78 8.86 -13.55 11.28
CA VAL A 78 8.21 -14.87 11.10
C VAL A 78 7.55 -15.27 12.42
N ILE A 79 6.26 -15.60 12.37
CA ILE A 79 5.49 -16.00 13.54
C ILE A 79 5.18 -17.50 13.54
N SER A 80 5.07 -18.14 12.35
CA SER A 80 4.79 -19.56 12.20
C SER A 80 5.09 -20.08 10.80
#